data_AF-Q219X2-F1
#
_entry.id   AF-Q219X2-F1
#
_cell.length_a   1.000
_cell.length_b   1.000
_cell.length_c   1.000
_cell.angle_alpha   90.00
_cell.angle_beta   90.00
_cell.angle_gamma   90.00
#
_symmetry.space_group_name_H-M   'P 1'
#
loop_
_entity.id
_entity.type
_entity.pdbx_description
1 polymer ?
#
loop_
_entity_poly.entity_id
_entity_poly.type
_entity_poly.pdbx_seq_one_letter_code
_entity_poly.pdbx_strand_id
1 'polypeptide(L)'
;MIKSKTVAHTRLFTRPPVHTSPATIPFSFLEQTIESGGLGFAKFDPLSGKLVSTNPRFCHMLGYATGELCDGSFTSKSLTHPDDIERCNGELQRLFRGEIDSYTIDKRFLRKDGSILPARVTVTALERDGDNCAAEMIGVISAPADTKSTDYPAPRRDQPRSVAFWTKDFRTKSASCSEGLNILLGRSLNGPPPTFEDFVAQLHPEDRPRVLEEARRVSNGMVYTSEHRIVRPSGEIRWVNQTVMPVFDDLDEVVGLVGVSLDVTEAKRGQKYNSATSTVQAVKRYVDQNWDKPLNIAALAAAASVNTRTLFKHCKLAWGFTPNEYIKRVRLNHARALLQMPERSTTVLGTALKCCFQNQGHFARDYRLAFGERPSETLERARQRRGR
;
A
#
# COMPACT_ATOMS: atom_id res chain seq x y z
N MET A 1 -47.43 50.62 -10.55
CA MET A 1 -46.04 50.15 -10.42
C MET A 1 -46.06 48.73 -9.84
N ILE A 2 -45.33 47.81 -10.46
CA ILE A 2 -45.31 46.37 -10.18
C ILE A 2 -44.13 46.04 -9.24
N LYS A 3 -44.37 45.15 -8.25
CA LYS A 3 -43.64 43.89 -7.92
C LYS A 3 -43.98 43.51 -6.45
N SER A 4 -44.68 42.40 -6.12
CA SER A 4 -44.35 40.94 -6.23
C SER A 4 -43.12 40.57 -5.40
N LYS A 5 -43.04 39.54 -4.54
CA LYS A 5 -43.88 38.41 -4.06
C LYS A 5 -43.08 37.73 -2.89
N THR A 6 -43.70 37.31 -1.77
CA THR A 6 -43.97 35.88 -1.35
C THR A 6 -42.79 35.18 -0.62
N VAL A 7 -42.81 34.99 0.72
CA VAL A 7 -43.25 33.80 1.55
C VAL A 7 -42.15 32.70 1.63
N ALA A 8 -41.83 31.94 2.70
CA ALA A 8 -42.29 31.78 4.09
C ALA A 8 -41.23 30.99 4.93
N HIS A 9 -41.34 31.17 6.25
CA HIS A 9 -41.17 30.25 7.40
C HIS A 9 -40.00 29.23 7.54
N THR A 10 -39.15 29.58 8.51
CA THR A 10 -38.54 28.71 9.54
C THR A 10 -39.60 27.88 10.31
N ARG A 11 -39.49 26.54 10.31
CA ARG A 11 -39.81 25.63 11.44
C ARG A 11 -39.39 24.16 11.17
N LEU A 12 -38.52 23.66 12.05
CA LEU A 12 -38.55 22.37 12.73
C LEU A 12 -38.62 21.07 11.91
N PHE A 13 -37.46 20.49 11.60
CA PHE A 13 -37.33 19.03 11.50
C PHE A 13 -37.25 18.45 12.91
N THR A 14 -38.38 17.91 13.40
CA THR A 14 -38.39 17.09 14.62
C THR A 14 -38.20 15.64 14.22
N ARG A 15 -37.19 14.99 14.80
CA ARG A 15 -36.96 13.53 14.71
C ARG A 15 -38.11 12.78 15.40
N PRO A 16 -38.61 11.65 14.87
CA PRO A 16 -39.31 10.68 15.70
C PRO A 16 -38.30 9.93 16.60
N PRO A 17 -38.73 9.39 17.76
CA PRO A 17 -37.82 8.75 18.70
C PRO A 17 -37.43 7.36 18.16
N VAL A 18 -36.15 7.18 17.83
CA VAL A 18 -35.59 5.84 17.59
C VAL A 18 -35.16 5.29 18.95
N HIS A 19 -35.95 4.37 19.47
CA HIS A 19 -35.59 3.52 20.58
C HIS A 19 -34.38 2.63 20.22
N THR A 20 -33.32 2.76 21.03
CA THR A 20 -32.31 1.75 21.42
C THR A 20 -31.74 0.79 20.37
N SER A 21 -30.57 1.21 19.84
CA SER A 21 -29.32 0.48 19.55
C SER A 21 -29.33 -0.90 18.86
N PRO A 22 -28.67 -1.00 17.68
CA PRO A 22 -27.78 -2.09 17.34
C PRO A 22 -26.32 -1.65 17.58
N ALA A 23 -25.55 -2.50 18.27
CA ALA A 23 -24.17 -2.29 18.74
C ALA A 23 -23.33 -1.34 17.87
N THR A 24 -23.18 -0.11 18.36
CA THR A 24 -22.24 0.90 17.84
C THR A 24 -20.83 0.44 18.19
N ILE A 25 -19.97 0.22 17.20
CA ILE A 25 -18.53 0.08 17.45
C ILE A 25 -18.11 1.39 18.15
N PRO A 26 -17.64 1.35 19.41
CA PRO A 26 -17.38 2.58 20.15
C PRO A 26 -16.35 3.41 19.40
N PHE A 27 -16.61 4.70 19.28
CA PHE A 27 -15.70 5.65 18.66
C PHE A 27 -14.29 5.62 19.29
N SER A 28 -14.22 5.38 20.61
CA SER A 28 -12.98 5.16 21.37
C SER A 28 -12.14 3.97 20.89
N PHE A 29 -12.80 2.96 20.32
CA PHE A 29 -12.16 1.75 19.81
C PHE A 29 -11.55 1.95 18.42
N LEU A 30 -12.19 2.78 17.59
CA LEU A 30 -11.59 3.31 16.36
C LEU A 30 -10.42 4.25 16.71
N GLU A 31 -10.54 5.09 17.74
CA GLU A 31 -9.49 6.04 18.16
C GLU A 31 -8.18 5.37 18.60
N GLN A 32 -8.24 4.32 19.43
CA GLN A 32 -7.04 3.58 19.90
C GLN A 32 -6.33 2.80 18.78
N THR A 33 -7.09 2.09 17.93
CA THR A 33 -6.55 1.21 16.88
C THR A 33 -5.70 1.95 15.85
N ILE A 34 -5.89 3.25 15.79
CA ILE A 34 -5.32 4.11 14.79
C ILE A 34 -4.01 4.80 15.28
N GLU A 35 -3.70 4.77 16.57
CA GLU A 35 -2.52 5.45 17.15
C GLU A 35 -1.17 4.79 16.78
N SER A 36 -1.15 3.52 16.39
CA SER A 36 0.08 2.72 16.25
C SER A 36 0.59 2.48 14.80
N GLY A 37 -0.21 2.79 13.76
CA GLY A 37 0.03 2.29 12.39
C GLY A 37 0.67 3.26 11.37
N GLY A 38 1.05 4.47 11.77
CA GLY A 38 1.66 5.46 10.86
C GLY A 38 0.72 6.09 9.82
N LEU A 39 -0.53 5.63 9.71
CA LEU A 39 -1.61 6.19 8.89
C LEU A 39 -2.42 7.26 9.65
N GLY A 40 -2.88 8.28 8.95
CA GLY A 40 -3.82 9.26 9.48
C GLY A 40 -5.26 8.82 9.21
N PHE A 41 -6.19 9.20 10.09
CA PHE A 41 -7.61 8.95 9.93
C PHE A 41 -8.41 10.18 10.34
N ALA A 42 -9.52 10.36 9.65
CA ALA A 42 -10.46 11.43 9.93
C ALA A 42 -11.89 10.98 9.65
N LYS A 43 -12.79 11.15 10.62
CA LYS A 43 -14.24 11.19 10.39
C LYS A 43 -14.64 12.64 10.20
N PHE A 44 -15.51 12.91 9.25
CA PHE A 44 -15.99 14.27 9.03
C PHE A 44 -17.49 14.29 8.74
N ASP A 45 -18.12 15.40 9.13
CA ASP A 45 -19.53 15.65 8.89
C ASP A 45 -19.75 15.89 7.39
N PRO A 46 -20.61 15.12 6.71
CA PRO A 46 -20.81 15.22 5.27
C PRO A 46 -21.33 16.58 4.77
N LEU A 47 -22.11 17.28 5.60
CA LEU A 47 -22.79 18.52 5.23
C LEU A 47 -21.89 19.75 5.43
N SER A 48 -21.27 19.85 6.60
CA SER A 48 -20.41 20.98 6.98
C SER A 48 -18.94 20.77 6.61
N GLY A 49 -18.54 19.53 6.32
CA GLY A 49 -17.15 19.14 6.08
C GLY A 49 -16.26 19.21 7.32
N LYS A 50 -16.83 19.46 8.50
CA LYS A 50 -16.09 19.58 9.77
C LYS A 50 -15.50 18.25 10.18
N LEU A 51 -14.28 18.27 10.71
CA LEU A 51 -13.68 17.07 11.29
C LEU A 51 -14.38 16.77 12.62
N VAL A 52 -14.99 15.59 12.69
CA VAL A 52 -15.71 15.10 13.87
C VAL A 52 -14.79 14.22 14.72
N SER A 53 -13.88 13.50 14.07
CA SER A 53 -12.88 12.64 14.70
C SER A 53 -11.60 12.65 13.92
N THR A 54 -10.48 12.54 14.60
CA THR A 54 -9.20 12.22 13.99
C THR A 54 -8.37 11.44 14.98
N ASN A 55 -7.46 10.62 14.48
CA ASN A 55 -6.45 10.03 15.33
C ASN A 55 -5.26 10.97 15.59
N PRO A 56 -4.48 10.72 16.66
CA PRO A 56 -3.25 11.46 16.94
C PRO A 56 -2.25 11.44 15.80
N ARG A 57 -2.16 10.35 15.03
CA ARG A 57 -1.20 10.28 13.93
C ARG A 57 -1.57 11.23 12.79
N PHE A 58 -2.85 11.47 12.48
CA PHE A 58 -3.23 12.50 11.51
C PHE A 58 -2.94 13.90 12.04
N CYS A 59 -3.23 14.18 13.33
CA CYS A 59 -2.80 15.43 13.97
C CYS A 59 -1.29 15.64 13.83
N HIS A 60 -0.49 14.63 14.19
CA HIS A 60 0.97 14.66 14.11
C HIS A 60 1.48 14.83 12.68
N MET A 61 0.90 14.15 11.69
CA MET A 61 1.24 14.34 10.26
C MET A 61 1.13 15.80 9.82
N LEU A 62 0.15 16.51 10.36
CA LEU A 62 -0.14 17.89 10.01
C LEU A 62 0.47 18.91 10.97
N GLY A 63 1.15 18.46 12.03
CA GLY A 63 1.79 19.32 13.03
C GLY A 63 0.83 19.92 14.05
N TYR A 64 -0.35 19.34 14.24
CA TYR A 64 -1.34 19.76 15.24
C TYR A 64 -1.28 18.88 16.49
N ALA A 65 -1.73 19.41 17.63
CA ALA A 65 -1.88 18.62 18.84
C ALA A 65 -3.05 17.63 18.71
N THR A 66 -3.00 16.54 19.48
CA THR A 66 -4.11 15.57 19.56
C THR A 66 -5.41 16.29 19.92
N GLY A 67 -6.48 16.02 19.17
CA GLY A 67 -7.80 16.62 19.38
C GLY A 67 -7.97 18.05 18.84
N GLU A 68 -6.88 18.77 18.52
CA GLU A 68 -6.95 20.16 18.01
C GLU A 68 -7.74 20.24 16.70
N LEU A 69 -7.62 19.22 15.84
CA LEU A 69 -8.35 19.15 14.57
C LEU A 69 -9.86 18.94 14.72
N CYS A 70 -10.36 18.58 15.91
CA CYS A 70 -11.77 18.28 16.16
C CYS A 70 -12.48 19.37 16.97
N ASP A 71 -11.86 20.52 17.18
CA ASP A 71 -12.40 21.66 17.95
C ASP A 71 -13.60 22.37 17.30
N GLY A 72 -13.99 21.94 16.09
CA GLY A 72 -15.08 22.51 15.30
C GLY A 72 -14.68 23.67 14.37
N SER A 73 -13.40 24.07 14.39
CA SER A 73 -12.79 25.10 13.53
C SER A 73 -12.25 24.53 12.22
N PHE A 74 -11.86 23.25 12.21
CA PHE A 74 -11.28 22.61 11.03
C PHE A 74 -12.30 21.88 10.17
N THR A 75 -12.13 22.03 8.87
CA THR A 75 -12.86 21.27 7.85
C THR A 75 -11.88 20.48 7.00
N SER A 76 -12.35 19.44 6.31
CA SER A 76 -11.54 18.71 5.33
C SER A 76 -10.97 19.64 4.25
N LYS A 77 -11.71 20.71 3.91
CA LYS A 77 -11.30 21.75 2.96
C LYS A 77 -10.22 22.68 3.52
N SER A 78 -10.30 23.10 4.79
CA SER A 78 -9.33 24.03 5.37
C SER A 78 -7.91 23.44 5.48
N LEU A 79 -7.80 22.12 5.56
CA LEU A 79 -6.52 21.41 5.57
C LEU A 79 -6.00 21.07 4.17
N THR A 80 -6.75 21.33 3.10
CA THR A 80 -6.41 20.95 1.72
C THR A 80 -5.79 22.13 0.98
N HIS A 81 -4.72 21.89 0.21
CA HIS A 81 -4.10 22.91 -0.63
C HIS A 81 -5.12 23.53 -1.62
N PRO A 82 -5.13 24.86 -1.84
CA PRO A 82 -6.12 25.55 -2.66
C PRO A 82 -6.38 24.92 -4.04
N ASP A 83 -5.33 24.61 -4.82
CA ASP A 83 -5.52 24.01 -6.15
C ASP A 83 -6.11 22.59 -6.14
N ASP A 84 -6.11 21.90 -4.99
CA ASP A 84 -6.71 20.57 -4.85
C ASP A 84 -8.16 20.62 -4.36
N ILE A 85 -8.65 21.76 -3.84
CA ILE A 85 -9.97 21.91 -3.20
C ILE A 85 -11.10 21.59 -4.17
N GLU A 86 -11.09 22.20 -5.36
CA GLU A 86 -12.20 22.07 -6.31
C GLU A 86 -12.36 20.61 -6.75
N ARG A 87 -11.24 19.94 -7.02
CA ARG A 87 -11.23 18.51 -7.34
C ARG A 87 -11.72 17.65 -6.18
N CYS A 88 -11.28 17.92 -4.95
CA CYS A 88 -11.74 17.18 -3.77
C CYS A 88 -13.25 17.36 -3.54
N ASN A 89 -13.76 18.58 -3.71
CA ASN A 89 -15.19 18.88 -3.57
C ASN A 89 -16.04 18.14 -4.61
N GLY A 90 -15.56 18.05 -5.86
CA GLY A 90 -16.26 17.29 -6.90
C GLY A 90 -16.47 15.83 -6.51
N GLU A 91 -15.42 15.13 -6.09
CA GLU A 91 -15.52 13.72 -5.66
C GLU A 91 -16.35 13.56 -4.37
N LEU A 92 -16.22 14.50 -3.43
CA LEU A 92 -16.98 14.48 -2.18
C LEU A 92 -18.49 14.64 -2.43
N GLN A 93 -18.88 15.50 -3.37
CA GLN A 93 -20.30 15.68 -3.72
C GLN A 93 -20.90 14.42 -4.36
N ARG A 94 -20.15 13.74 -5.22
CA ARG A 94 -20.57 12.47 -5.82
C ARG A 94 -20.76 11.39 -4.76
N LEU A 95 -19.83 11.32 -3.79
CA LEU A 95 -19.93 10.41 -2.63
C LEU A 95 -21.16 10.73 -1.77
N PHE A 96 -21.35 12.02 -1.45
CA PHE A 96 -22.44 12.49 -0.64
C PHE A 96 -23.81 12.16 -1.25
N ARG A 97 -23.98 12.37 -2.56
CA ARG A 97 -25.24 12.10 -3.28
C ARG A 97 -25.49 10.62 -3.55
N GLY A 98 -24.58 9.74 -3.13
CA GLY A 98 -24.68 8.31 -3.39
C GLY A 98 -24.45 7.90 -4.83
N GLU A 99 -23.80 8.74 -5.63
CA GLU A 99 -23.35 8.38 -6.98
C GLU A 99 -22.15 7.41 -6.93
N ILE A 100 -21.38 7.45 -5.85
CA ILE A 100 -20.24 6.56 -5.55
C ILE A 100 -20.21 6.23 -4.05
N ASP A 101 -19.65 5.07 -3.67
CA ASP A 101 -19.49 4.65 -2.26
C ASP A 101 -18.15 5.00 -1.64
N SER A 102 -17.16 5.29 -2.50
CA SER A 102 -15.83 5.68 -2.08
C SER A 102 -15.08 6.40 -3.20
N TYR A 103 -14.07 7.18 -2.84
CA TYR A 103 -13.10 7.70 -3.79
C TYR A 103 -11.70 7.72 -3.17
N THR A 104 -10.68 7.68 -4.03
CA THR A 104 -9.29 7.84 -3.62
C THR A 104 -8.66 8.99 -4.40
N ILE A 105 -7.98 9.88 -3.69
CA ILE A 105 -7.35 11.07 -4.25
C ILE A 105 -5.95 11.25 -3.70
N ASP A 106 -4.99 11.53 -4.58
CA ASP A 106 -3.70 12.06 -4.19
C ASP A 106 -3.84 13.58 -4.09
N LYS A 107 -3.60 14.15 -2.90
CA LYS A 107 -3.74 15.59 -2.65
C LYS A 107 -2.63 16.11 -1.74
N ARG A 108 -2.49 17.42 -1.72
CA ARG A 108 -1.59 18.13 -0.81
C ARG A 108 -2.38 18.61 0.42
N PHE A 109 -1.93 18.21 1.60
CA PHE A 109 -2.38 18.81 2.86
C PHE A 109 -1.50 20.01 3.22
N LEU A 110 -2.11 21.01 3.85
CA LEU A 110 -1.43 22.14 4.48
C LEU A 110 -1.17 21.81 5.95
N ARG A 111 0.09 21.81 6.37
CA ARG A 111 0.49 21.62 7.77
C ARG A 111 0.37 22.92 8.55
N LYS A 112 0.37 22.83 9.89
CA LYS A 112 0.34 23.97 10.82
C LYS A 112 1.50 24.95 10.62
N ASP A 113 2.66 24.45 10.22
CA ASP A 113 3.86 25.26 9.91
C ASP A 113 3.85 25.88 8.50
N GLY A 114 2.78 25.67 7.73
CA GLY A 114 2.65 26.14 6.34
C GLY A 114 3.31 25.22 5.30
N SER A 115 4.00 24.16 5.70
CA SER A 115 4.57 23.20 4.77
C SER A 115 3.50 22.31 4.13
N ILE A 116 3.84 21.73 2.98
CA ILE A 116 2.94 20.86 2.23
C ILE A 116 3.25 19.39 2.52
N LEU A 117 2.22 18.61 2.83
CA LEU A 117 2.30 17.15 2.93
C LEU A 117 1.56 16.50 1.76
N PRO A 118 2.27 15.89 0.79
CA PRO A 118 1.61 15.04 -0.20
C PRO A 118 1.09 13.78 0.50
N ALA A 119 -0.19 13.47 0.29
CA ALA A 119 -0.80 12.27 0.85
C ALA A 119 -1.82 11.66 -0.11
N ARG A 120 -1.95 10.34 -0.02
CA ARG A 120 -3.08 9.62 -0.60
C ARG A 120 -4.19 9.55 0.43
N VAL A 121 -5.39 9.94 0.02
CA VAL A 121 -6.58 9.93 0.87
C VAL A 121 -7.65 9.08 0.22
N THR A 122 -8.14 8.09 0.96
CA THR A 122 -9.30 7.29 0.59
C THR A 122 -10.46 7.68 1.47
N VAL A 123 -11.57 8.09 0.87
CA VAL A 123 -12.79 8.50 1.57
C VAL A 123 -13.91 7.54 1.24
N THR A 124 -14.70 7.14 2.23
CA THR A 124 -15.77 6.16 2.09
C THR A 124 -16.99 6.55 2.91
N ALA A 125 -18.19 6.36 2.35
CA ALA A 125 -19.45 6.44 3.07
C ALA A 125 -19.68 5.15 3.87
N LEU A 126 -19.84 5.27 5.19
CA LEU A 126 -20.10 4.14 6.10
C LEU A 126 -21.60 3.91 6.29
N GLU A 127 -22.40 4.96 6.22
CA GLU A 127 -23.85 4.92 6.39
C GLU A 127 -24.51 5.89 5.41
N ARG A 128 -25.72 5.54 4.98
CA ARG A 128 -26.56 6.36 4.10
C ARG A 128 -27.92 6.59 4.75
N ASP A 129 -28.50 7.76 4.49
CA ASP A 129 -29.86 8.08 4.88
C ASP A 129 -30.91 7.54 3.90
N GLY A 130 -32.18 7.80 4.18
CA GLY A 130 -33.30 7.36 3.36
C GLY A 130 -33.35 7.96 1.95
N ASP A 131 -32.62 9.05 1.70
CA ASP A 131 -32.47 9.69 0.39
C ASP A 131 -31.19 9.22 -0.33
N ASN A 132 -30.58 8.13 0.17
CA ASN A 132 -29.31 7.54 -0.29
C ASN A 132 -28.10 8.48 -0.14
N CYS A 133 -28.26 9.59 0.59
CA CYS A 133 -27.16 10.50 0.87
C CYS A 133 -26.27 9.93 1.97
N ALA A 134 -24.96 10.13 1.87
CA ALA A 134 -24.04 9.61 2.88
C ALA A 134 -24.22 10.39 4.20
N ALA A 135 -24.61 9.65 5.25
CA ALA A 135 -24.83 10.15 6.61
C ALA A 135 -23.54 10.10 7.45
N GLU A 136 -22.66 9.13 7.18
CA GLU A 136 -21.35 9.03 7.82
C GLU A 136 -20.24 8.76 6.80
N MET A 137 -19.09 9.42 6.95
CA MET A 137 -17.92 9.24 6.10
C MET A 137 -16.62 9.14 6.88
N ILE A 138 -15.71 8.31 6.39
CA ILE A 138 -14.36 8.18 6.92
C ILE A 138 -13.31 8.41 5.85
N GLY A 139 -12.22 9.10 6.22
CA GLY A 139 -11.02 9.30 5.44
C GLY A 139 -9.84 8.56 6.04
N VAL A 140 -9.15 7.77 5.22
CA VAL A 140 -7.87 7.12 5.55
C VAL A 140 -6.76 7.83 4.78
N ILE A 141 -5.73 8.27 5.49
CA ILE A 141 -4.65 9.11 4.99
C ILE A 141 -3.33 8.36 5.08
N SER A 142 -2.68 8.19 3.93
CA SER A 142 -1.33 7.64 3.83
C SER A 142 -0.39 8.71 3.28
N ALA A 143 0.67 9.00 4.03
CA ALA A 143 1.70 9.97 3.65
C ALA A 143 3.09 9.31 3.69
N PRO A 144 4.05 9.75 2.85
CA PRO A 144 5.45 9.36 2.99
C PRO A 144 5.98 9.71 4.38
N ALA A 145 6.86 8.88 4.94
CA ALA A 145 7.61 9.25 6.15
C ALA A 145 8.41 10.52 5.87
N ASP A 146 8.41 11.48 6.82
CA ASP A 146 8.95 12.83 6.64
C ASP A 146 10.33 12.83 5.96
N THR A 147 10.34 13.05 4.65
CA THR A 147 11.52 13.51 3.93
C THR A 147 11.25 14.95 3.57
N LYS A 148 11.99 15.85 4.19
CA LYS A 148 12.10 17.26 3.79
C LYS A 148 12.61 17.32 2.35
N SER A 149 11.76 17.15 1.34
CA SER A 149 12.12 17.37 -0.05
C SER A 149 11.02 18.16 -0.75
N THR A 150 11.33 19.42 -1.01
CA THR A 150 10.51 20.47 -1.62
C THR A 150 10.38 20.33 -3.14
N ASP A 151 10.29 19.12 -3.68
CA ASP A 151 10.13 18.95 -5.14
C ASP A 151 9.34 17.67 -5.46
N TYR A 152 8.02 17.81 -5.66
CA TYR A 152 7.15 16.71 -6.11
C TYR A 152 6.17 17.17 -7.19
N PRO A 153 6.10 16.46 -8.34
CA PRO A 153 5.18 16.78 -9.42
C PRO A 153 3.72 16.39 -9.08
N ALA A 154 2.79 17.11 -9.70
CA ALA A 154 1.35 17.05 -9.45
C ALA A 154 0.72 15.64 -9.55
N PRO A 155 -0.34 15.37 -8.76
CA PRO A 155 -1.02 14.06 -8.71
C PRO A 155 -1.66 13.67 -10.06
N ARG A 156 -1.41 12.42 -10.49
CA ARG A 156 -2.02 11.82 -11.69
C ARG A 156 -3.52 11.61 -11.48
N ARG A 157 -4.33 12.23 -12.33
CA ARG A 157 -5.79 12.02 -12.46
C ARG A 157 -6.02 10.75 -13.30
N ASP A 158 -7.12 10.05 -13.02
CA ASP A 158 -7.72 8.93 -13.78
C ASP A 158 -7.56 7.53 -13.17
N GLN A 159 -8.45 7.19 -12.22
CA GLN A 159 -9.46 6.12 -12.32
C GLN A 159 -9.98 5.69 -10.93
N PRO A 160 -11.28 5.36 -10.78
CA PRO A 160 -11.86 4.89 -9.53
C PRO A 160 -11.34 3.49 -9.21
N ARG A 161 -10.60 3.37 -8.11
CA ARG A 161 -10.23 2.09 -7.49
C ARG A 161 -11.32 1.75 -6.49
N SER A 162 -12.11 0.71 -6.75
CA SER A 162 -13.17 0.26 -5.84
C SER A 162 -12.58 -0.09 -4.47
N VAL A 163 -13.04 0.61 -3.43
CA VAL A 163 -12.63 0.40 -2.05
C VAL A 163 -13.63 -0.54 -1.37
N ALA A 164 -13.12 -1.60 -0.78
CA ALA A 164 -13.88 -2.61 -0.08
C ALA A 164 -13.50 -2.65 1.40
N PHE A 165 -14.47 -2.88 2.28
CA PHE A 165 -14.28 -2.89 3.73
C PHE A 165 -14.74 -4.22 4.30
N TRP A 166 -14.08 -4.68 5.36
CA TRP A 166 -14.53 -5.83 6.13
C TRP A 166 -14.08 -5.77 7.57
N THR A 167 -14.82 -6.47 8.42
CA THR A 167 -14.52 -6.66 9.83
C THR A 167 -14.63 -8.12 10.22
N LYS A 168 -13.88 -8.51 11.24
CA LYS A 168 -13.97 -9.82 11.88
C LYS A 168 -13.91 -9.63 13.39
N ASP A 169 -14.87 -10.17 14.11
CA ASP A 169 -14.87 -10.22 15.57
C ASP A 169 -14.56 -11.67 15.99
N PHE A 170 -13.54 -11.84 16.82
CA PHE A 170 -13.12 -13.16 17.31
C PHE A 170 -13.92 -13.64 18.52
N ARG A 171 -14.47 -12.72 19.32
CA ARG A 171 -15.30 -13.02 20.49
C ARG A 171 -16.67 -13.53 20.07
N THR A 172 -17.35 -12.77 19.21
CA THR A 172 -18.68 -13.13 18.70
C THR A 172 -18.61 -14.07 17.49
N LYS A 173 -17.40 -14.27 16.94
CA LYS A 173 -17.13 -14.98 15.69
C LYS A 173 -17.82 -14.37 14.46
N SER A 174 -18.41 -13.19 14.61
CA SER A 174 -19.12 -12.49 13.54
C SER A 174 -18.14 -11.85 12.55
N ALA A 175 -18.62 -11.61 11.33
CA ALA A 175 -17.90 -10.89 10.30
C ALA A 175 -18.88 -10.01 9.55
N SER A 176 -18.40 -8.91 8.97
CA SER A 176 -19.18 -8.09 8.04
C SER A 176 -18.29 -7.63 6.90
N CYS A 177 -18.89 -7.35 5.75
CA CYS A 177 -18.18 -6.78 4.61
C CYS A 177 -19.08 -5.84 3.82
N SER A 178 -18.47 -4.89 3.13
CA SER A 178 -19.18 -4.07 2.16
C SER A 178 -19.51 -4.86 0.90
N GLU A 179 -20.53 -4.41 0.17
CA GLU A 179 -20.88 -4.94 -1.16
C GLU A 179 -19.67 -4.87 -2.12
N GLY A 180 -18.87 -3.81 -2.02
CA GLY A 180 -17.63 -3.64 -2.78
C GLY A 180 -16.63 -4.79 -2.59
N LEU A 181 -16.61 -5.45 -1.42
CA LEU A 181 -15.77 -6.64 -1.24
C LEU A 181 -16.29 -7.82 -2.05
N ASN A 182 -17.61 -8.05 -2.06
CA ASN A 182 -18.21 -9.12 -2.85
C ASN A 182 -17.99 -8.90 -4.35
N ILE A 183 -18.11 -7.66 -4.82
CA ILE A 183 -17.78 -7.27 -6.20
C ILE A 183 -16.29 -7.53 -6.49
N LEU A 184 -15.39 -7.11 -5.61
CA LEU A 184 -13.94 -7.32 -5.76
C LEU A 184 -13.60 -8.80 -5.92
N LEU A 185 -14.16 -9.64 -5.05
CA LEU A 185 -13.94 -11.08 -5.01
C LEU A 185 -14.72 -11.86 -6.07
N GLY A 186 -15.64 -11.23 -6.80
CA GLY A 186 -16.50 -11.90 -7.79
C GLY A 186 -17.48 -12.89 -7.15
N ARG A 187 -17.97 -12.58 -5.94
CA ARG A 187 -18.93 -13.39 -5.17
C ARG A 187 -20.35 -12.86 -5.31
N SER A 188 -21.33 -13.65 -4.87
CA SER A 188 -22.73 -13.21 -4.77
C SER A 188 -22.86 -12.04 -3.80
N LEU A 189 -23.61 -10.99 -4.18
CA LEU A 189 -23.83 -9.79 -3.38
C LEU A 189 -24.66 -10.08 -2.13
N ASN A 190 -25.55 -11.08 -2.20
CA ASN A 190 -26.43 -11.50 -1.11
C ASN A 190 -25.85 -12.68 -0.30
N GLY A 191 -24.57 -12.99 -0.48
CA GLY A 191 -23.89 -14.09 0.23
C GLY A 191 -23.39 -13.68 1.62
N PRO A 192 -23.05 -14.66 2.48
CA PRO A 192 -22.38 -14.36 3.74
C PRO A 192 -21.00 -13.73 3.47
N PRO A 193 -20.47 -12.93 4.42
CA PRO A 193 -19.12 -12.39 4.33
C PRO A 193 -18.08 -13.50 4.09
N PRO A 194 -17.04 -13.24 3.27
CA PRO A 194 -16.02 -14.23 2.96
C PRO A 194 -15.31 -14.70 4.24
N THR A 195 -15.09 -16.00 4.36
CA THR A 195 -14.32 -16.56 5.46
C THR A 195 -12.81 -16.41 5.23
N PHE A 196 -12.01 -16.78 6.23
CA PHE A 196 -10.57 -16.85 6.04
C PHE A 196 -10.20 -17.93 5.01
N GLU A 197 -10.88 -19.08 5.01
CA GLU A 197 -10.68 -20.13 4.00
C GLU A 197 -10.99 -19.62 2.59
N ASP A 198 -12.07 -18.84 2.44
CA ASP A 198 -12.42 -18.19 1.17
C ASP A 198 -11.30 -17.25 0.69
N PHE A 199 -10.74 -16.45 1.59
CA PHE A 199 -9.61 -15.57 1.29
C PHE A 199 -8.40 -16.38 0.80
N VAL A 200 -7.99 -17.43 1.52
CA VAL A 200 -6.84 -18.27 1.13
C VAL A 200 -7.06 -18.95 -0.22
N ALA A 201 -8.27 -19.45 -0.48
CA ALA A 201 -8.63 -20.09 -1.74
C ALA A 201 -8.50 -19.12 -2.92
N GLN A 202 -8.88 -17.86 -2.74
CA GLN A 202 -8.84 -16.83 -3.79
C GLN A 202 -7.47 -16.18 -3.97
N LEU A 203 -6.52 -16.35 -3.05
CA LEU A 203 -5.15 -15.85 -3.26
C LEU A 203 -4.48 -16.55 -4.45
N HIS A 204 -3.77 -15.79 -5.27
CA HIS A 204 -2.96 -16.34 -6.35
C HIS A 204 -1.86 -17.27 -5.79
N PRO A 205 -1.63 -18.47 -6.37
CA PRO A 205 -0.74 -19.48 -5.80
C PRO A 205 0.67 -18.99 -5.46
N GLU A 206 1.25 -18.14 -6.31
CA GLU A 206 2.59 -17.55 -6.09
C GLU A 206 2.64 -16.55 -4.92
N ASP A 207 1.52 -15.89 -4.61
CA ASP A 207 1.47 -14.87 -3.56
C ASP A 207 1.09 -15.49 -2.20
N ARG A 208 0.43 -16.66 -2.19
CA ARG A 208 -0.05 -17.35 -0.98
C ARG A 208 1.00 -17.45 0.13
N PRO A 209 2.23 -17.99 -0.09
CA PRO A 209 3.18 -18.17 1.01
C PRO A 209 3.56 -16.85 1.69
N ARG A 210 3.78 -15.81 0.89
CA ARG A 210 4.14 -14.47 1.39
C ARG A 210 2.96 -13.84 2.12
N VAL A 211 1.77 -13.84 1.51
CA VAL A 211 0.59 -13.17 2.06
C VAL A 211 0.12 -13.83 3.36
N LEU A 212 0.21 -15.16 3.46
CA LEU A 212 -0.12 -15.88 4.70
C LEU A 212 0.88 -15.59 5.82
N GLU A 213 2.16 -15.49 5.49
CA GLU A 213 3.19 -15.09 6.45
C GLU A 213 2.99 -13.66 6.95
N GLU A 214 2.61 -12.76 6.04
CA GLU A 214 2.30 -11.37 6.42
C GLU A 214 1.00 -11.29 7.24
N ALA A 215 -0.04 -12.08 6.90
CA ALA A 215 -1.29 -12.15 7.65
C ALA A 215 -1.09 -12.69 9.08
N ARG A 216 -0.13 -13.60 9.30
CA ARG A 216 0.28 -14.04 10.64
C ARG A 216 0.82 -12.93 11.53
N ARG A 217 1.38 -11.86 10.95
CA ARG A 217 1.88 -10.72 11.72
C ARG A 217 0.75 -9.92 12.37
N VAL A 218 -0.45 -9.96 11.78
CA VAL A 218 -1.65 -9.33 12.34
C VAL A 218 -2.07 -10.00 13.65
N SER A 219 -1.86 -11.32 13.77
CA SER A 219 -2.08 -12.08 15.00
C SER A 219 -1.18 -11.61 16.16
N ASN A 220 -0.05 -10.97 15.84
CA ASN A 220 0.87 -10.39 16.83
C ASN A 220 0.58 -8.89 17.07
N GLY A 221 -0.60 -8.41 16.69
CA GLY A 221 -1.00 -7.03 16.93
C GLY A 221 -0.45 -6.01 15.93
N MET A 222 0.17 -6.44 14.84
CA MET A 222 0.75 -5.53 13.85
C MET A 222 -0.22 -5.18 12.73
N VAL A 223 -0.34 -3.90 12.40
CA VAL A 223 -0.95 -3.46 11.13
C VAL A 223 -0.13 -4.01 9.97
N TYR A 224 -0.81 -4.52 8.95
CA TYR A 224 -0.18 -5.09 7.78
C TYR A 224 -0.82 -4.56 6.51
N THR A 225 0.02 -4.16 5.57
CA THR A 225 -0.39 -3.78 4.21
C THR A 225 0.28 -4.71 3.21
N SER A 226 -0.49 -5.18 2.22
CA SER A 226 0.03 -6.00 1.13
C SER A 226 -0.67 -5.74 -0.17
N GLU A 227 0.15 -5.66 -1.20
CA GLU A 227 -0.28 -5.72 -2.57
C GLU A 227 -0.11 -7.16 -3.06
N HIS A 228 -1.20 -7.78 -3.53
CA HIS A 228 -1.20 -9.18 -3.97
C HIS A 228 -2.27 -9.43 -5.04
N ARG A 229 -2.17 -10.58 -5.71
CA ARG A 229 -3.16 -11.01 -6.69
C ARG A 229 -4.22 -11.91 -6.05
N ILE A 230 -5.47 -11.70 -6.46
CA ILE A 230 -6.58 -12.63 -6.24
C ILE A 230 -7.03 -13.23 -7.56
N VAL A 231 -7.58 -14.44 -7.50
CA VAL A 231 -8.19 -15.18 -8.61
C VAL A 231 -9.68 -15.32 -8.32
N ARG A 232 -10.51 -14.68 -9.16
CA ARG A 232 -11.96 -14.75 -9.05
C ARG A 232 -12.49 -16.14 -9.43
N PRO A 233 -13.74 -16.51 -9.06
CA PRO A 233 -14.38 -17.74 -9.54
C PRO A 233 -14.40 -17.89 -11.06
N SER A 234 -14.44 -16.77 -11.80
CA SER A 234 -14.35 -16.75 -13.27
C SER A 234 -12.96 -17.07 -13.83
N GLY A 235 -11.93 -17.15 -12.97
CA GLY A 235 -10.52 -17.25 -13.36
C GLY A 235 -9.85 -15.90 -13.61
N GLU A 236 -10.57 -14.77 -13.54
CA GLU A 236 -9.98 -13.44 -13.71
C GLU A 236 -9.01 -13.11 -12.56
N ILE A 237 -7.82 -12.61 -12.91
CA ILE A 237 -6.84 -12.12 -11.94
C ILE A 237 -7.07 -10.62 -11.67
N ARG A 238 -7.18 -10.27 -10.39
CA ARG A 238 -7.23 -8.89 -9.90
C ARG A 238 -6.04 -8.60 -8.99
N TRP A 239 -5.53 -7.38 -9.04
CA TRP A 239 -4.55 -6.88 -8.09
C TRP A 239 -5.27 -6.12 -6.97
N VAL A 240 -4.94 -6.47 -5.73
CA VAL A 240 -5.52 -5.88 -4.54
C VAL A 240 -4.41 -5.28 -3.70
N ASN A 241 -4.62 -4.06 -3.21
CA ASN A 241 -3.86 -3.51 -2.10
C ASN A 241 -4.72 -3.55 -0.85
N GLN A 242 -4.36 -4.41 0.09
CA GLN A 242 -5.10 -4.65 1.32
C GLN A 242 -4.33 -4.08 2.50
N THR A 243 -5.02 -3.40 3.40
CA THR A 243 -4.54 -3.05 4.73
C THR A 243 -5.43 -3.73 5.75
N VAL A 244 -4.84 -4.48 6.69
CA VAL A 244 -5.53 -5.18 7.77
C VAL A 244 -4.96 -4.70 9.10
N MET A 245 -5.85 -4.43 10.02
CA MET A 245 -5.54 -3.91 11.35
C MET A 245 -6.13 -4.87 12.39
N PRO A 246 -5.35 -5.30 13.38
CA PRO A 246 -5.89 -5.98 14.54
C PRO A 246 -6.64 -5.01 15.44
N VAL A 247 -7.61 -5.54 16.15
CA VAL A 247 -8.49 -4.83 17.05
C VAL A 247 -8.29 -5.45 18.43
N PHE A 248 -8.08 -4.63 19.45
CA PHE A 248 -7.71 -5.09 20.79
C PHE A 248 -8.78 -4.81 21.83
N ASP A 249 -8.76 -5.53 22.94
CA ASP A 249 -9.54 -5.20 24.13
C ASP A 249 -8.74 -4.45 25.20
N ASP A 250 -9.37 -4.19 26.34
CA ASP A 250 -8.76 -3.49 27.49
C ASP A 250 -7.57 -4.26 28.12
N LEU A 251 -7.29 -5.49 27.68
CA LEU A 251 -6.18 -6.33 28.13
C LEU A 251 -5.08 -6.48 27.07
N ASP A 252 -5.09 -5.65 26.01
CA ASP A 252 -4.17 -5.71 24.87
C ASP A 252 -4.21 -7.04 24.08
N GLU A 253 -5.31 -7.81 24.20
CA GLU A 253 -5.51 -9.04 23.44
C GLU A 253 -6.21 -8.73 22.12
N VAL A 254 -5.80 -9.40 21.03
CA VAL A 254 -6.44 -9.21 19.72
C VAL A 254 -7.83 -9.87 19.73
N VAL A 255 -8.88 -9.06 19.68
CA VAL A 255 -10.29 -9.49 19.71
C VAL A 255 -11.01 -9.36 18.37
N GLY A 256 -10.36 -8.79 17.37
CA GLY A 256 -10.91 -8.73 16.02
C GLY A 256 -9.94 -8.18 14.98
N LEU A 257 -10.42 -7.99 13.76
CA LEU A 257 -9.72 -7.38 12.64
C LEU A 257 -10.62 -6.39 11.90
N VAL A 258 -10.01 -5.35 11.34
CA VAL A 258 -10.63 -4.46 10.35
C VAL A 258 -9.74 -4.41 9.12
N GLY A 259 -10.31 -4.54 7.94
CA GLY A 259 -9.58 -4.52 6.68
C GLY A 259 -10.17 -3.57 5.64
N VAL A 260 -9.28 -2.95 4.88
CA VAL A 260 -9.60 -2.17 3.68
C VAL A 260 -8.89 -2.80 2.49
N SER A 261 -9.63 -3.11 1.44
CA SER A 261 -9.12 -3.76 0.22
C SER A 261 -9.40 -2.86 -0.99
N LEU A 262 -8.35 -2.47 -1.70
CA LEU A 262 -8.42 -1.60 -2.87
C LEU A 262 -8.18 -2.42 -4.13
N ASP A 263 -9.09 -2.40 -5.09
CA ASP A 263 -8.80 -2.92 -6.44
C ASP A 263 -7.81 -1.98 -7.13
N VAL A 264 -6.56 -2.43 -7.30
CA VAL A 264 -5.52 -1.71 -8.03
C VAL A 264 -5.27 -2.31 -9.41
N THR A 265 -6.14 -3.20 -9.90
CA THR A 265 -5.99 -3.90 -11.18
C THR A 265 -5.85 -2.93 -12.33
N GLU A 266 -6.77 -1.98 -12.47
CA GLU A 266 -6.70 -1.02 -13.58
C GLU A 266 -5.48 -0.10 -13.47
N ALA A 267 -5.07 0.28 -12.26
CA ALA A 267 -3.81 1.02 -12.10
C ALA A 267 -2.57 0.18 -12.46
N LYS A 268 -2.63 -1.14 -12.29
CA LYS A 268 -1.62 -2.09 -12.76
C LYS A 268 -1.74 -2.44 -14.24
N ARG A 269 -2.90 -2.21 -14.87
CA ARG A 269 -3.15 -2.33 -16.32
C ARG A 269 -2.75 -1.04 -17.08
N GLY A 270 -3.02 0.12 -16.48
CA GLY A 270 -2.82 1.49 -17.00
C GLY A 270 -1.45 2.13 -16.68
N GLN A 271 -0.81 1.77 -15.57
CA GLN A 271 0.62 1.47 -15.69
C GLN A 271 0.63 0.33 -16.68
N LYS A 272 0.97 0.52 -17.96
CA LYS A 272 1.30 -0.63 -18.81
C LYS A 272 2.05 -1.59 -17.92
N TYR A 273 1.53 -2.81 -17.72
CA TYR A 273 2.26 -3.91 -17.10
C TYR A 273 3.59 -3.86 -17.79
N ASN A 274 4.58 -3.20 -17.17
CA ASN A 274 5.62 -2.59 -17.97
C ASN A 274 6.34 -3.82 -18.46
N SER A 275 6.23 -4.13 -19.74
CA SER A 275 6.77 -5.39 -20.25
C SER A 275 8.24 -5.42 -19.87
N ALA A 276 8.87 -4.24 -19.76
CA ALA A 276 10.13 -4.02 -19.08
C ALA A 276 10.19 -4.48 -17.60
N THR A 277 9.32 -4.03 -16.70
CA THR A 277 9.29 -4.42 -15.28
C THR A 277 9.02 -5.92 -15.07
N SER A 278 8.06 -6.52 -15.78
CA SER A 278 7.79 -7.96 -15.64
C SER A 278 8.91 -8.81 -16.23
N THR A 279 9.45 -8.43 -17.41
CA THR A 279 10.67 -9.04 -17.96
C THR A 279 11.82 -8.95 -16.97
N VAL A 280 12.05 -7.78 -16.40
CA VAL A 280 13.13 -7.52 -15.45
C VAL A 280 12.96 -8.32 -14.16
N GLN A 281 11.75 -8.41 -13.60
CA GLN A 281 11.50 -9.23 -12.40
C GLN A 281 11.73 -10.72 -12.67
N ALA A 282 11.28 -11.23 -13.82
CA ALA A 282 11.55 -12.61 -14.23
C ALA A 282 13.05 -12.88 -14.40
N VAL A 283 13.80 -11.93 -15.00
CA VAL A 283 15.26 -12.01 -15.12
C VAL A 283 15.93 -12.00 -13.75
N LYS A 284 15.52 -11.12 -12.83
CA LYS A 284 16.08 -11.10 -11.45
C LYS A 284 15.93 -12.46 -10.80
N ARG A 285 14.70 -12.99 -10.76
CA ARG A 285 14.38 -14.29 -10.16
C ARG A 285 15.22 -15.42 -10.76
N TYR A 286 15.33 -15.45 -12.09
CA TYR A 286 16.09 -16.49 -12.78
C TYR A 286 17.59 -16.40 -12.48
N VAL A 287 18.16 -15.20 -12.48
CA VAL A 287 19.59 -14.97 -12.16
C VAL A 287 19.88 -15.31 -10.71
N ASP A 288 19.04 -14.89 -9.77
CA ASP A 288 19.24 -15.14 -8.33
C ASP A 288 19.17 -16.64 -7.99
N GLN A 289 18.43 -17.43 -8.76
CA GLN A 289 18.35 -18.89 -8.60
C GLN A 289 19.49 -19.66 -9.28
N ASN A 290 20.24 -19.02 -10.18
CA ASN A 290 21.21 -19.69 -11.06
C ASN A 290 22.55 -18.93 -11.19
N TRP A 291 22.86 -18.02 -10.25
CA TRP A 291 24.03 -17.14 -10.34
C TRP A 291 25.37 -17.90 -10.37
N ASP A 292 25.40 -19.08 -9.76
CA ASP A 292 26.53 -19.98 -9.56
C ASP A 292 26.80 -20.91 -10.77
N LYS A 293 25.97 -20.83 -11.81
CA LYS A 293 26.06 -21.65 -13.03
C LYS A 293 26.29 -20.78 -14.26
N PRO A 294 26.82 -21.32 -15.38
CA PRO A 294 26.87 -20.60 -16.65
C PRO A 294 25.47 -20.14 -17.09
N LEU A 295 25.31 -18.84 -17.34
CA LEU A 295 24.05 -18.22 -17.76
C LEU A 295 24.16 -17.74 -19.21
N ASN A 296 23.15 -18.00 -20.02
CA ASN A 296 23.06 -17.52 -21.39
C ASN A 296 21.83 -16.60 -21.58
N ILE A 297 21.95 -15.64 -22.50
CA ILE A 297 20.90 -14.63 -22.74
C ILE A 297 19.60 -15.25 -23.26
N ALA A 298 19.67 -16.34 -24.03
CA ALA A 298 18.49 -17.01 -24.57
C ALA A 298 17.62 -17.62 -23.44
N ALA A 299 18.24 -18.21 -22.42
CA ALA A 299 17.57 -18.74 -21.25
C ALA A 299 16.93 -17.64 -20.40
N LEU A 300 17.60 -16.49 -20.25
CA LEU A 300 17.02 -15.32 -19.59
C LEU A 300 15.80 -14.79 -20.36
N ALA A 301 15.88 -14.76 -21.69
CA ALA A 301 14.79 -14.30 -22.55
C ALA A 301 13.59 -15.26 -22.48
N ALA A 302 13.84 -16.56 -22.52
CA ALA A 302 12.82 -17.61 -22.34
C ALA A 302 12.16 -17.54 -20.96
N ALA A 303 12.94 -17.39 -19.89
CA ALA A 303 12.44 -17.24 -18.51
C ALA A 303 11.55 -16.00 -18.33
N ALA A 304 11.78 -14.96 -19.13
CA ALA A 304 10.98 -13.74 -19.16
C ALA A 304 9.90 -13.72 -20.24
N SER A 305 9.72 -14.83 -20.97
CA SER A 305 8.77 -14.99 -22.08
C SER A 305 8.85 -13.88 -23.14
N VAL A 306 10.08 -13.45 -23.47
CA VAL A 306 10.35 -12.44 -24.50
C VAL A 306 11.50 -12.86 -25.41
N ASN A 307 11.63 -12.23 -26.58
CA ASN A 307 12.83 -12.39 -27.40
C ASN A 307 14.02 -11.59 -26.84
N THR A 308 15.23 -11.91 -27.31
CA THR A 308 16.49 -11.30 -26.85
C THR A 308 16.52 -9.78 -27.06
N ARG A 309 16.05 -9.27 -28.20
CA ARG A 309 16.01 -7.82 -28.51
C ARG A 309 15.14 -7.06 -27.50
N THR A 310 13.96 -7.62 -27.18
CA THR A 310 13.04 -7.07 -26.20
C THR A 310 13.62 -7.14 -24.78
N LEU A 311 14.27 -8.25 -24.41
CA LEU A 311 14.98 -8.39 -23.13
C LEU A 311 16.02 -7.28 -22.91
N PHE A 312 16.88 -7.03 -23.89
CA PHE A 312 17.90 -5.98 -23.80
C PHE A 312 17.28 -4.59 -23.67
N LYS A 313 16.26 -4.28 -24.49
CA LYS A 313 15.54 -3.00 -24.43
C LYS A 313 14.94 -2.79 -23.03
N HIS A 314 14.29 -3.82 -22.50
CA HIS A 314 13.64 -3.80 -21.20
C HIS A 314 14.61 -3.63 -20.03
N CYS A 315 15.72 -4.37 -20.03
CA CYS A 315 16.75 -4.24 -19.01
C CYS A 315 17.44 -2.87 -19.07
N LYS A 316 17.74 -2.36 -20.27
CA LYS A 316 18.33 -1.02 -20.43
C LYS A 316 17.38 0.08 -19.94
N LEU A 317 16.08 -0.04 -20.22
CA LEU A 317 15.07 0.90 -19.76
C LEU A 317 14.87 0.87 -18.24
N ALA A 318 14.86 -0.31 -17.63
CA ALA A 318 14.58 -0.46 -16.20
C ALA A 318 15.78 -0.28 -15.28
N TRP A 319 16.97 -0.69 -15.73
CA TRP A 319 18.19 -0.69 -14.90
C TRP A 319 19.24 0.31 -15.37
N GLY A 320 19.12 0.86 -16.59
CA GLY A 320 20.17 1.66 -17.22
C GLY A 320 21.35 0.84 -17.77
N PHE A 321 21.35 -0.49 -17.60
CA PHE A 321 22.41 -1.41 -18.03
C PHE A 321 21.86 -2.73 -18.59
N THR A 322 22.74 -3.52 -19.18
CA THR A 322 22.41 -4.76 -19.89
C THR A 322 22.17 -5.95 -18.95
N PRO A 323 21.49 -7.03 -19.39
CA PRO A 323 21.36 -8.25 -18.60
C PRO A 323 22.71 -8.86 -18.16
N ASN A 324 23.73 -8.77 -19.01
CA ASN A 324 25.08 -9.24 -18.69
C ASN A 324 25.73 -8.43 -17.56
N GLU A 325 25.53 -7.12 -17.55
CA GLU A 325 25.97 -6.25 -16.45
C GLU A 325 25.22 -6.56 -15.15
N TYR A 326 23.93 -6.89 -15.23
CA TYR A 326 23.17 -7.35 -14.06
C TYR A 326 23.72 -8.66 -13.49
N ILE A 327 23.88 -9.69 -14.33
CA ILE A 327 24.47 -10.99 -13.92
C ILE A 327 25.83 -10.77 -13.25
N LYS A 328 26.68 -9.93 -13.87
CA LYS A 328 27.99 -9.60 -13.32
C LYS A 328 27.88 -8.98 -11.92
N ARG A 329 26.97 -8.01 -11.73
CA ARG A 329 26.75 -7.36 -10.42
C ARG A 329 26.27 -8.34 -9.36
N VAL A 330 25.31 -9.20 -9.68
CA VAL A 330 24.81 -10.24 -8.76
C VAL A 330 25.95 -11.17 -8.33
N ARG A 331 26.75 -11.65 -9.29
CA ARG A 331 27.92 -12.50 -9.00
C ARG A 331 28.99 -11.81 -8.18
N LEU A 332 29.27 -10.52 -8.44
CA LEU A 332 30.19 -9.72 -7.63
C LEU A 332 29.70 -9.56 -6.19
N ASN A 333 28.39 -9.36 -5.98
CA ASN A 333 27.80 -9.27 -4.65
C ASN A 333 27.91 -10.60 -3.88
N HIS A 334 27.62 -11.73 -4.52
CA HIS A 334 27.83 -13.05 -3.90
C HIS A 334 29.30 -13.31 -3.60
N ALA A 335 30.21 -12.94 -4.51
CA ALA A 335 31.65 -13.06 -4.27
C ALA A 335 32.08 -12.23 -3.05
N ARG A 336 31.57 -10.99 -2.91
CA ARG A 336 31.85 -10.15 -1.75
C ARG A 336 31.33 -10.77 -0.46
N ALA A 337 30.12 -11.29 -0.45
CA ALA A 337 29.54 -11.96 0.72
C ALA A 337 30.39 -13.15 1.18
N LEU A 338 30.85 -13.99 0.24
CA LEU A 338 31.74 -15.12 0.53
C LEU A 338 33.10 -14.68 1.07
N LEU A 339 33.67 -13.57 0.58
CA LEU A 339 34.94 -13.03 1.07
C LEU A 339 34.79 -12.33 2.43
N GLN A 340 33.62 -11.79 2.75
CA GLN A 340 33.32 -11.16 4.04
C GLN A 340 33.08 -12.17 5.16
N MET A 341 32.66 -13.40 4.83
CA MET A 341 32.45 -14.50 5.78
C MET A 341 33.28 -15.73 5.38
N PRO A 342 34.63 -15.64 5.40
CA PRO A 342 35.47 -16.67 4.81
C PRO A 342 35.64 -17.88 5.72
N GLU A 343 35.47 -19.08 5.17
CA GLU A 343 35.97 -20.33 5.75
C GLU A 343 37.50 -20.38 5.71
N ARG A 344 38.12 -21.32 6.46
CA ARG A 344 39.59 -21.45 6.49
C ARG A 344 40.19 -21.66 5.09
N SER A 345 39.49 -22.39 4.22
CA SER A 345 39.89 -22.71 2.84
C SER A 345 39.52 -21.63 1.81
N THR A 346 38.81 -20.55 2.19
CA THR A 346 38.37 -19.53 1.24
C THR A 346 39.57 -18.82 0.61
N THR A 347 39.65 -18.84 -0.73
CA THR A 347 40.66 -18.10 -1.50
C THR A 347 39.96 -17.16 -2.48
N VAL A 348 40.63 -16.06 -2.87
CA VAL A 348 40.11 -15.14 -3.89
C VAL A 348 39.82 -15.89 -5.20
N LEU A 349 40.72 -16.81 -5.59
CA LEU A 349 40.56 -17.65 -6.77
C LEU A 349 39.37 -18.60 -6.67
N GLY A 350 39.25 -19.33 -5.55
CA GLY A 350 38.13 -20.25 -5.34
C GLY A 350 36.78 -19.54 -5.35
N THR A 351 36.71 -18.36 -4.75
CA THR A 351 35.50 -17.53 -4.78
C THR A 351 35.17 -17.03 -6.18
N ALA A 352 36.17 -16.59 -6.95
CA ALA A 352 35.97 -16.14 -8.33
C ALA A 352 35.38 -17.27 -9.20
N LEU A 353 35.94 -18.49 -9.10
CA LEU A 353 35.45 -19.66 -9.82
C LEU A 353 34.02 -20.05 -9.38
N LYS A 354 33.75 -20.06 -8.07
CA LYS A 354 32.41 -20.34 -7.52
C LYS A 354 31.35 -19.34 -8.01
N CYS A 355 31.74 -18.09 -8.23
CA CYS A 355 30.88 -17.05 -8.80
C CYS A 355 30.97 -16.96 -10.34
N CYS A 356 31.45 -18.01 -11.01
CA CYS A 356 31.53 -18.11 -12.47
C CYS A 356 32.38 -17.02 -13.17
N PHE A 357 33.42 -16.49 -12.52
CA PHE A 357 34.42 -15.64 -13.16
C PHE A 357 35.59 -16.48 -13.66
N GLN A 358 35.75 -16.57 -14.98
CA GLN A 358 36.80 -17.36 -15.62
C GLN A 358 38.17 -16.63 -15.68
N ASN A 359 38.16 -15.29 -15.67
CA ASN A 359 39.37 -14.48 -15.74
C ASN A 359 39.58 -13.71 -14.43
N GLN A 360 40.66 -14.03 -13.72
CA GLN A 360 40.99 -13.47 -12.42
C GLN A 360 41.29 -11.96 -12.47
N GLY A 361 41.98 -11.49 -13.51
CA GLY A 361 42.32 -10.08 -13.67
C GLY A 361 41.07 -9.23 -13.90
N HIS A 362 40.15 -9.71 -14.74
CA HIS A 362 38.85 -9.06 -14.95
C HIS A 362 37.99 -9.07 -13.69
N PHE A 363 37.97 -10.18 -12.95
CA PHE A 363 37.27 -10.27 -11.67
C PHE A 363 37.79 -9.25 -10.67
N ALA A 364 39.10 -9.20 -10.43
CA ALA A 364 39.69 -8.26 -9.46
C ALA A 364 39.45 -6.79 -9.85
N ARG A 365 39.54 -6.47 -11.14
CA ARG A 365 39.23 -5.12 -11.66
C ARG A 365 37.75 -4.78 -11.45
N ASP A 366 36.85 -5.64 -11.90
CA ASP A 366 35.41 -5.39 -11.85
C ASP A 366 34.92 -5.33 -10.38
N TYR A 367 35.51 -6.15 -9.49
CA TYR A 367 35.27 -6.11 -8.05
C TYR A 367 35.72 -4.77 -7.43
N ARG A 368 36.92 -4.28 -7.79
CA ARG A 368 37.41 -2.98 -7.33
C ARG A 368 36.55 -1.84 -7.82
N LEU A 369 36.11 -1.87 -9.09
CA LEU A 369 35.20 -0.88 -9.63
C LEU A 369 33.84 -0.88 -8.89
N ALA A 370 33.34 -2.05 -8.49
CA ALA A 370 32.06 -2.16 -7.81
C ALA A 370 32.10 -1.76 -6.32
N PHE A 371 33.21 -2.03 -5.63
CA PHE A 371 33.27 -1.94 -4.16
C PHE A 371 34.35 -1.02 -3.60
N GLY A 372 35.17 -0.41 -4.45
CA GLY A 372 36.24 0.51 -4.05
C GLY A 372 37.50 -0.17 -3.47
N GLU A 373 37.52 -1.50 -3.39
CA GLU A 373 38.60 -2.28 -2.78
C GLU A 373 38.87 -3.57 -3.57
N ARG A 374 40.06 -4.15 -3.42
CA ARG A 374 40.41 -5.44 -4.04
C ARG A 374 39.75 -6.60 -3.29
N PRO A 375 39.43 -7.72 -3.97
CA PRO A 375 38.86 -8.89 -3.31
C PRO A 375 39.81 -9.49 -2.25
N SER A 376 41.13 -9.39 -2.45
CA SER A 376 42.13 -9.77 -1.45
C SER A 376 42.03 -8.93 -0.17
N GLU A 377 41.82 -7.62 -0.30
CA GLU A 377 41.68 -6.69 0.84
C GLU A 377 40.41 -6.99 1.63
N THR A 378 39.30 -7.30 0.95
CA THR A 378 38.06 -7.73 1.62
C THR A 378 38.28 -9.00 2.45
N LEU A 379 38.94 -10.00 1.86
CA LEU A 379 39.21 -11.29 2.51
C LEU A 379 40.14 -11.16 3.71
N GLU A 380 41.21 -10.38 3.56
CA GLU A 380 42.21 -10.16 4.60
C GLU A 380 41.60 -9.45 5.81
N ARG A 381 40.81 -8.40 5.58
CA ARG A 381 40.08 -7.69 6.63
C ARG A 381 39.08 -8.60 7.35
N ALA A 382 38.38 -9.47 6.62
CA ALA A 382 37.45 -10.42 7.21
C ALA A 382 38.15 -11.46 8.11
N ARG A 383 39.33 -11.95 7.68
CA ARG A 383 40.14 -12.87 8.48
C ARG A 383 40.68 -12.22 9.76
N GLN A 384 41.15 -10.98 9.67
CA GLN A 384 41.63 -10.22 10.84
C GLN A 384 40.53 -10.01 11.89
N ARG A 385 39.28 -9.81 11.46
CA ARG A 385 38.11 -9.70 12.37
C ARG A 385 37.71 -11.02 13.03
N ARG A 386 38.03 -12.16 12.43
CA ARG A 386 37.73 -13.50 12.96
C ARG A 386 38.83 -14.08 13.87
N GLY A 387 40.04 -13.53 13.77
CA GLY A 387 41.21 -13.94 14.58
C GLY A 387 41.41 -13.11 15.84
N ARG A 388 40.59 -12.08 16.07
CA ARG A 388 40.34 -11.44 17.36
C ARG A 388 39.10 -12.07 17.97
#